data_AF-R6TI39-F1
#
_entry.id   AF-R6TI39-F1
#
_cell.length_a   1.000
_cell.length_b   1.000
_cell.length_c   1.000
_cell.angle_alpha   90.00
_cell.angle_beta   90.00
_cell.angle_gamma   90.00
#
_symmetry.space_group_name_H-M   'P 1'
#
loop_
_entity.id
_entity.type
_entity.pdbx_description
1 polymer ?
#
loop_
_entity_poly.entity_id
_entity_poly.type
_entity_poly.pdbx_seq_one_letter_code
_entity_poly.pdbx_strand_id
1 'polypeptide(L)'
;MVIEYNSFRVSEDESLNLYHALMACKEQKATCLRFRKDIYHFREEFAAECSLCMANHGENGFKRTAFLLEHMENFEIDGGGSHFVFDSVMNMMTVLHCRHIVLRDFTVSMRGCPYPQGQVIAADEKSFDVAFSYEKELVLRKDGLWIPFKDRRELVVSNIEFNGESHEIEVGTGDHSTGISLNALSKKKIGPNTFRFFDPPRVPLVGNRLVLMIGKRYASGLFFEDSENILLQNITIHSCMGIAVMAQCCHNLTMQKCSVSSEEGQYISAGADATHFVACTGQIVIEDCLFEHMLDDALNVHGVYVKIQRAEPGRATVKFCNLATTGIPLFKLGDQVCQMNARTLIPGSVVTVSAVRRINSEMTELTFLENETLTEGFVLENLTTYPTLYFRRCTVRNNRARGVLIATRQPCVIEDCDFHTGGSAIVLECDASFWYESGAVKDLTVRGNRFDRCRHATWGKGVIYIPSRKASVFRQYYHGKITIIENTFTSCYDDVLFADNIAELTYAGNRSNGQQLLHLCNVGQAHCQNDAQMIPLATPI
;
A
#
# COMPACT_ATOMS: atom_id res chain seq x y z
N MET A 1 -2.86 -9.79 -33.52
CA MET A 1 -3.51 -8.75 -34.35
C MET A 1 -3.65 -7.50 -33.50
N VAL A 2 -3.34 -6.32 -34.03
CA VAL A 2 -3.44 -5.05 -33.29
C VAL A 2 -4.76 -4.37 -33.63
N ILE A 3 -5.48 -3.91 -32.62
CA ILE A 3 -6.68 -3.08 -32.77
C ILE A 3 -6.32 -1.65 -32.35
N GLU A 4 -6.67 -0.67 -33.20
CA GLU A 4 -6.48 0.75 -32.91
C GLU A 4 -7.75 1.28 -32.21
N TYR A 5 -7.64 1.75 -30.97
CA TYR A 5 -8.76 2.24 -30.18
C TYR A 5 -9.60 3.30 -30.92
N ASN A 6 -8.92 4.17 -31.68
CA ASN A 6 -9.57 5.26 -32.40
C ASN A 6 -10.60 4.79 -33.46
N SER A 7 -10.57 3.54 -33.92
CA SER A 7 -11.61 3.02 -34.82
C SER A 7 -12.94 2.77 -34.11
N PHE A 8 -12.95 2.76 -32.77
CA PHE A 8 -14.13 2.58 -31.92
C PHE A 8 -14.67 3.88 -31.33
N ARG A 9 -14.02 5.02 -31.60
CA ARG A 9 -14.38 6.34 -31.08
C ARG A 9 -15.57 6.93 -31.84
N VAL A 10 -16.74 6.30 -31.68
CA VAL A 10 -17.98 6.63 -32.42
C VAL A 10 -18.98 7.45 -31.61
N SER A 11 -18.74 7.61 -30.31
CA SER A 11 -19.55 8.45 -29.40
C SER A 11 -18.68 9.41 -28.60
N GLU A 12 -19.28 10.40 -27.95
CA GLU A 12 -18.59 11.30 -27.01
C GLU A 12 -18.23 10.59 -25.68
N ASP A 13 -18.72 9.38 -25.43
CA ASP A 13 -18.45 8.63 -24.19
C ASP A 13 -17.32 7.63 -24.39
N GLU A 14 -16.14 7.96 -23.86
CA GLU A 14 -14.95 7.12 -24.04
C GLU A 14 -15.03 5.78 -23.31
N SER A 15 -15.83 5.70 -22.24
CA SER A 15 -16.04 4.43 -21.51
C SER A 15 -16.83 3.44 -22.35
N LEU A 16 -17.88 3.90 -23.03
CA LEU A 16 -18.63 3.06 -23.97
C LEU A 16 -17.78 2.65 -25.18
N ASN A 17 -17.03 3.59 -25.75
CA ASN A 17 -16.12 3.31 -26.87
C ASN A 17 -15.07 2.25 -26.47
N LEU A 18 -14.51 2.36 -25.26
CA LEU A 18 -13.54 1.42 -24.71
C LEU A 18 -14.12 0.05 -24.45
N TYR A 19 -15.33 -0.01 -23.91
CA TYR A 19 -16.03 -1.27 -23.72
C TYR A 19 -16.15 -2.04 -25.04
N HIS A 20 -16.62 -1.39 -26.11
CA HIS A 20 -16.72 -2.03 -27.43
C HIS A 20 -15.35 -2.43 -28.00
N ALA A 21 -14.31 -1.60 -27.83
CA ALA A 21 -12.96 -1.92 -28.29
C ALA A 21 -12.39 -3.17 -27.58
N LEU A 22 -12.57 -3.27 -26.27
CA LEU A 22 -12.12 -4.42 -25.48
C LEU A 22 -12.91 -5.69 -25.84
N MET A 23 -14.22 -5.58 -26.08
CA MET A 23 -15.03 -6.71 -26.56
C MET A 23 -14.54 -7.21 -27.91
N ALA A 24 -14.28 -6.32 -28.86
CA ALA A 24 -13.71 -6.67 -30.16
C ALA A 24 -12.32 -7.31 -30.02
N CYS A 25 -11.48 -6.83 -29.09
CA CYS A 25 -10.19 -7.46 -28.78
C CYS A 25 -10.36 -8.92 -28.33
N LYS A 26 -11.32 -9.19 -27.46
CA LYS A 26 -11.62 -10.56 -26.99
C LYS A 26 -12.13 -11.45 -28.13
N GLU A 27 -13.14 -10.98 -28.87
CA GLU A 27 -13.77 -11.75 -29.95
C GLU A 27 -12.79 -12.12 -31.05
N GLN A 28 -11.90 -11.18 -31.41
CA GLN A 28 -10.97 -11.36 -32.52
C GLN A 28 -9.60 -11.86 -32.06
N LYS A 29 -9.43 -12.17 -30.76
CA LYS A 29 -8.15 -12.59 -30.15
C LYS A 29 -7.02 -11.63 -30.52
N ALA A 30 -7.30 -10.33 -30.41
CA ALA A 30 -6.29 -9.30 -30.59
C ALA A 30 -5.17 -9.49 -29.56
N THR A 31 -3.97 -9.07 -29.93
CA THR A 31 -2.77 -9.13 -29.09
C THR A 31 -2.44 -7.75 -28.50
N CYS A 32 -3.09 -6.69 -28.99
CA CYS A 32 -2.84 -5.33 -28.54
C CYS A 32 -4.05 -4.44 -28.83
N LEU A 33 -4.43 -3.59 -27.88
CA LEU A 33 -5.24 -2.40 -28.07
C LEU A 33 -4.33 -1.17 -27.99
N ARG A 34 -4.19 -0.44 -29.09
CA ARG A 34 -3.33 0.73 -29.19
C ARG A 34 -4.12 2.03 -29.20
N PHE A 35 -3.64 3.00 -28.44
CA PHE A 35 -4.14 4.36 -28.40
C PHE A 35 -3.21 5.28 -29.19
N ARG A 36 -3.79 6.26 -29.89
CA ARG A 36 -3.02 7.40 -30.40
C ARG A 36 -2.87 8.39 -29.27
N LYS A 37 -1.70 9.00 -29.12
CA LYS A 37 -1.47 10.07 -28.13
C LYS A 37 -2.60 11.11 -28.13
N ASP A 38 -3.38 11.13 -27.07
CA ASP A 38 -4.45 12.09 -26.82
C ASP A 38 -4.77 12.14 -25.31
N ILE A 39 -5.72 12.99 -24.91
CA ILE A 39 -6.35 12.98 -23.60
C ILE A 39 -7.73 12.32 -23.73
N TYR A 40 -7.97 11.25 -22.98
CA TYR A 40 -9.23 10.50 -23.01
C TYR A 40 -9.94 10.62 -21.66
N HIS A 41 -11.21 11.03 -21.67
CA HIS A 41 -12.01 11.23 -20.48
C HIS A 41 -12.99 10.08 -20.27
N PHE A 42 -12.76 9.28 -19.23
CA PHE A 42 -13.60 8.15 -18.86
C PHE A 42 -14.59 8.54 -17.77
N ARG A 43 -15.85 8.18 -17.97
CA ARG A 43 -16.95 8.41 -17.02
C ARG A 43 -17.57 7.09 -16.58
N GLU A 44 -18.26 7.12 -15.45
CA GLU A 44 -18.76 5.89 -14.83
C GLU A 44 -20.05 5.35 -15.45
N GLU A 45 -20.80 6.16 -16.19
CA GLU A 45 -22.15 5.83 -16.68
C GLU A 45 -22.19 4.58 -17.58
N PHE A 46 -21.14 4.39 -18.39
CA PHE A 46 -20.98 3.23 -19.27
C PHE A 46 -19.74 2.38 -18.92
N ALA A 47 -19.16 2.59 -17.73
CA ALA A 47 -18.07 1.75 -17.25
C ALA A 47 -18.59 0.32 -16.94
N ALA A 48 -17.75 -0.68 -17.16
CA ALA A 48 -18.08 -2.06 -16.80
C ALA A 48 -18.20 -2.18 -15.27
N GLU A 49 -19.01 -3.12 -14.79
CA GLU A 49 -19.22 -3.37 -13.36
C GLU A 49 -18.90 -4.82 -13.01
N CYS A 50 -18.13 -5.03 -11.94
CA CYS A 50 -17.75 -6.35 -11.44
C CYS A 50 -17.83 -6.40 -9.91
N SER A 51 -18.18 -7.54 -9.35
CA SER A 51 -18.20 -7.75 -7.89
C SER A 51 -16.81 -8.13 -7.42
N LEU A 52 -16.14 -7.25 -6.68
CA LEU A 52 -14.75 -7.39 -6.28
C LEU A 52 -14.59 -7.43 -4.76
N CYS A 53 -13.65 -8.24 -4.30
CA CYS A 53 -13.14 -8.22 -2.93
C CYS A 53 -11.69 -7.73 -2.97
N MET A 54 -11.49 -6.41 -2.86
CA MET A 54 -10.17 -5.80 -3.00
C MET A 54 -9.49 -5.72 -1.63
N ALA A 55 -8.41 -6.48 -1.44
CA ALA A 55 -7.67 -6.46 -0.19
C ALA A 55 -7.21 -5.04 0.16
N ASN A 56 -7.20 -4.73 1.45
CA ASN A 56 -6.72 -3.48 2.04
C ASN A 56 -7.48 -2.22 1.55
N HIS A 57 -8.64 -2.37 0.90
CA HIS A 57 -9.54 -1.26 0.55
C HIS A 57 -10.72 -1.09 1.52
N GLY A 58 -11.07 -2.15 2.25
CA GLY A 58 -12.11 -2.09 3.30
C GLY A 58 -13.56 -2.07 2.78
N GLU A 59 -13.77 -2.26 1.48
CA GLU A 59 -15.10 -2.30 0.86
C GLU A 59 -15.18 -3.30 -0.29
N ASN A 60 -15.90 -4.41 -0.04
CA ASN A 60 -16.23 -5.42 -1.05
C ASN A 60 -17.58 -5.09 -1.72
N GLY A 61 -17.76 -5.54 -2.96
CA GLY A 61 -19.02 -5.44 -3.69
C GLY A 61 -18.81 -4.98 -5.12
N PHE A 62 -19.88 -4.46 -5.74
CA PHE A 62 -19.83 -3.97 -7.12
C PHE A 62 -18.93 -2.74 -7.24
N LYS A 63 -17.99 -2.82 -8.19
CA LYS A 63 -17.05 -1.77 -8.55
C LYS A 63 -17.17 -1.50 -10.04
N ARG A 64 -17.27 -0.23 -10.40
CA ARG A 64 -17.12 0.22 -11.78
C ARG A 64 -15.65 0.26 -12.15
N THR A 65 -15.34 -0.07 -13.40
CA THR A 65 -14.00 -0.02 -13.97
C THR A 65 -14.04 0.40 -15.42
N ALA A 66 -13.12 1.26 -15.85
CA ALA A 66 -13.08 1.69 -17.25
C ALA A 66 -12.45 0.59 -18.13
N PHE A 67 -11.25 0.12 -17.75
CA PHE A 67 -10.57 -0.95 -18.47
C PHE A 67 -10.78 -2.28 -17.74
N LEU A 68 -11.71 -3.11 -18.23
CA LEU A 68 -11.92 -4.46 -17.72
C LEU A 68 -11.26 -5.51 -18.63
N LEU A 69 -10.11 -6.03 -18.20
CA LEU A 69 -9.44 -7.15 -18.84
C LEU A 69 -9.75 -8.39 -18.03
N GLU A 70 -10.39 -9.37 -18.65
CA GLU A 70 -10.81 -10.59 -17.96
C GLU A 70 -10.65 -11.78 -18.88
N HIS A 71 -9.98 -12.82 -18.38
CA HIS A 71 -9.66 -14.05 -19.13
C HIS A 71 -8.91 -13.81 -20.44
N MET A 72 -8.00 -12.83 -20.45
CA MET A 72 -7.17 -12.50 -21.61
C MET A 72 -5.77 -13.08 -21.47
N GLU A 73 -5.20 -13.52 -22.59
CA GLU A 73 -3.84 -14.07 -22.65
C GLU A 73 -3.04 -13.43 -23.79
N ASN A 74 -1.76 -13.10 -23.54
CA ASN A 74 -0.84 -12.48 -24.50
C ASN A 74 -1.39 -11.17 -25.08
N PHE A 75 -1.76 -10.25 -24.20
CA PHE A 75 -2.45 -9.01 -24.56
C PHE A 75 -1.75 -7.77 -24.01
N GLU A 76 -1.76 -6.72 -24.83
CA GLU A 76 -1.12 -5.45 -24.53
C GLU A 76 -2.11 -4.27 -24.59
N ILE A 77 -2.01 -3.35 -23.64
CA ILE A 77 -2.52 -1.98 -23.79
C ILE A 77 -1.33 -1.06 -24.04
N ASP A 78 -1.27 -0.51 -25.25
CA ASP A 78 -0.30 0.49 -25.68
C ASP A 78 -0.98 1.86 -25.62
N GLY A 79 -0.67 2.64 -24.60
CA GLY A 79 -1.23 3.96 -24.41
C GLY A 79 -0.71 5.01 -25.39
N GLY A 80 0.37 4.75 -26.14
CA GLY A 80 0.92 5.70 -27.10
C GLY A 80 1.35 7.05 -26.51
N GLY A 81 1.61 7.11 -25.20
CA GLY A 81 1.91 8.34 -24.45
C GLY A 81 0.67 9.19 -24.10
N SER A 82 -0.51 8.57 -24.04
CA SER A 82 -1.79 9.24 -23.76
C SER A 82 -2.01 9.54 -22.28
N HIS A 83 -2.95 10.44 -21.99
CA HIS A 83 -3.43 10.72 -20.64
C HIS A 83 -4.89 10.28 -20.50
N PHE A 84 -5.14 9.32 -19.61
CA PHE A 84 -6.46 8.83 -19.28
C PHE A 84 -6.97 9.54 -18.02
N VAL A 85 -7.98 10.38 -18.19
CA VAL A 85 -8.58 11.19 -17.11
C VAL A 85 -9.90 10.55 -16.68
N PHE A 86 -10.08 10.35 -15.38
CA PHE A 86 -11.22 9.66 -14.80
C PHE A 86 -12.11 10.68 -14.08
N ASP A 87 -13.31 10.90 -14.60
CA ASP A 87 -14.24 11.95 -14.11
C ASP A 87 -15.06 11.49 -12.89
N SER A 88 -14.85 10.27 -12.40
CA SER A 88 -15.64 9.65 -11.33
C SER A 88 -14.82 8.67 -10.52
N VAL A 89 -15.35 8.30 -9.35
CA VAL A 89 -14.77 7.26 -8.50
C VAL A 89 -15.04 5.90 -9.14
N MET A 90 -14.01 5.31 -9.75
CA MET A 90 -14.03 3.97 -10.31
C MET A 90 -12.62 3.40 -10.34
N ASN A 91 -12.51 2.07 -10.43
CA ASN A 91 -11.20 1.47 -10.74
C ASN A 91 -10.78 1.96 -12.12
N MET A 92 -9.52 2.39 -12.27
CA MET A 92 -9.08 2.89 -13.56
C MET A 92 -8.89 1.72 -14.52
N MET A 93 -8.16 0.70 -14.07
CA MET A 93 -8.00 -0.56 -14.78
C MET A 93 -8.13 -1.75 -13.84
N THR A 94 -8.83 -2.79 -14.29
CA THR A 94 -9.05 -4.04 -13.57
C THR A 94 -8.63 -5.21 -14.47
N VAL A 95 -7.69 -6.03 -14.01
CA VAL A 95 -7.15 -7.20 -14.71
C VAL A 95 -7.43 -8.46 -13.88
N LEU A 96 -8.30 -9.33 -14.40
CA LEU A 96 -8.79 -10.52 -13.70
C LEU A 96 -8.48 -11.77 -14.49
N HIS A 97 -7.90 -12.79 -13.85
CA HIS A 97 -7.69 -14.11 -14.46
C HIS A 97 -6.97 -14.05 -15.82
N CYS A 98 -6.02 -13.12 -15.96
CA CYS A 98 -5.29 -12.89 -17.22
C CYS A 98 -3.87 -13.46 -17.15
N ARG A 99 -3.26 -13.68 -18.32
CA ARG A 99 -1.89 -14.18 -18.43
C ARG A 99 -1.09 -13.41 -19.47
N HIS A 100 0.18 -13.08 -19.20
CA HIS A 100 1.05 -12.35 -20.12
C HIS A 100 0.41 -11.02 -20.57
N ILE A 101 0.23 -10.11 -19.60
CA ILE A 101 -0.37 -8.80 -19.83
C ILE A 101 0.70 -7.72 -19.78
N VAL A 102 0.70 -6.85 -20.79
CA VAL A 102 1.57 -5.68 -20.85
C VAL A 102 0.72 -4.41 -20.84
N LEU A 103 0.96 -3.53 -19.88
CA LEU A 103 0.38 -2.19 -19.86
C LEU A 103 1.54 -1.20 -20.01
N ARG A 104 1.49 -0.32 -21.00
CA ARG A 104 2.57 0.63 -21.22
C ARG A 104 2.18 1.98 -21.79
N ASP A 105 3.04 2.96 -21.55
CA ASP A 105 3.05 4.25 -22.21
C ASP A 105 1.76 5.06 -22.02
N PHE A 106 1.31 5.23 -20.78
CA PHE A 106 0.19 6.14 -20.47
C PHE A 106 0.31 6.78 -19.09
N THR A 107 -0.42 7.87 -18.92
CA THR A 107 -0.66 8.52 -17.63
C THR A 107 -2.13 8.35 -17.22
N VAL A 108 -2.41 8.16 -15.95
CA VAL A 108 -3.78 8.14 -15.40
C VAL A 108 -3.94 9.18 -14.30
N SER A 109 -5.08 9.89 -14.26
CA SER A 109 -5.44 10.76 -13.14
C SER A 109 -6.95 10.86 -12.97
N MET A 110 -7.39 11.18 -11.76
CA MET A 110 -8.75 11.65 -11.54
C MET A 110 -8.89 13.11 -11.99
N ARG A 111 -10.07 13.50 -12.48
CA ARG A 111 -10.39 14.91 -12.71
C ARG A 111 -10.40 15.64 -11.36
N GLY A 112 -9.37 16.45 -11.13
CA GLY A 112 -9.14 17.10 -9.84
C GLY A 112 -8.60 16.14 -8.77
N CYS A 113 -8.23 16.69 -7.61
CA CYS A 113 -7.78 15.85 -6.49
C CYS A 113 -8.99 15.27 -5.72
N PRO A 114 -9.03 13.95 -5.45
CA PRO A 114 -10.11 13.36 -4.65
C PRO A 114 -10.10 13.81 -3.18
N TYR A 115 -9.03 14.47 -2.72
CA TYR A 115 -8.86 14.94 -1.35
C TYR A 115 -8.77 16.48 -1.31
N PRO A 116 -9.53 17.16 -0.44
CA PRO A 116 -9.38 18.59 -0.22
C PRO A 116 -7.99 18.93 0.35
N GLN A 117 -7.36 19.95 -0.22
CA GLN A 117 -6.06 20.44 0.21
C GLN A 117 -6.17 21.94 0.51
N GLY A 118 -5.87 22.35 1.73
CA GLY A 118 -6.12 23.72 2.18
C GLY A 118 -4.90 24.43 2.70
N GLN A 119 -4.75 25.71 2.37
CA GLN A 119 -3.68 26.55 2.90
C GLN A 119 -4.07 27.07 4.28
N VAL A 120 -3.14 27.00 5.22
CA VAL A 120 -3.24 27.75 6.48
C VAL A 120 -2.98 29.22 6.15
N ILE A 121 -4.04 30.04 6.16
CA ILE A 121 -3.99 31.43 5.70
C ILE A 121 -3.77 32.44 6.84
N ALA A 122 -4.10 32.05 8.07
CA ALA A 122 -3.87 32.84 9.26
C ALA A 122 -3.79 31.90 10.46
N ALA A 123 -2.98 32.27 11.46
CA ALA A 123 -2.91 31.56 12.72
C ALA A 123 -2.51 32.52 13.84
N ASP A 124 -3.01 32.26 15.04
CA ASP A 124 -2.57 32.84 16.30
C ASP A 124 -2.34 31.71 17.32
N GLU A 125 -2.05 32.04 18.59
CA GLU A 125 -1.75 31.04 19.63
C GLU A 125 -2.90 30.05 19.89
N LYS A 126 -4.15 30.40 19.56
CA LYS A 126 -5.35 29.63 19.90
C LYS A 126 -6.25 29.34 18.71
N SER A 127 -5.94 29.82 17.52
CA SER A 127 -6.78 29.57 16.36
C SER A 127 -5.99 29.58 15.07
N PHE A 128 -6.54 28.91 14.06
CA PHE A 128 -6.02 28.99 12.71
C PHE A 128 -7.15 28.89 11.68
N ASP A 129 -6.93 29.55 10.54
CA ASP A 129 -7.83 29.59 9.41
C ASP A 129 -7.25 28.78 8.27
N VAL A 130 -8.08 27.93 7.67
CA VAL A 130 -7.69 27.12 6.50
C VAL A 130 -8.65 27.39 5.36
N ALA A 131 -8.11 27.70 4.17
CA ALA A 131 -8.86 27.80 2.93
C ALA A 131 -8.60 26.56 2.07
N PHE A 132 -9.59 25.68 1.94
CA PHE A 132 -9.49 24.44 1.16
C PHE A 132 -9.77 24.64 -0.32
N SER A 133 -8.86 24.16 -1.16
CA SER A 133 -9.09 23.95 -2.60
C SER A 133 -9.77 22.61 -2.81
N TYR A 134 -11.04 22.65 -3.22
CA TYR A 134 -11.84 21.49 -3.57
C TYR A 134 -13.01 21.94 -4.45
N GLU A 135 -13.34 21.17 -5.49
CA GLU A 135 -14.36 21.54 -6.48
C GLU A 135 -15.74 21.78 -5.85
N LYS A 136 -16.06 20.98 -4.81
CA LYS A 136 -17.35 21.03 -4.12
C LYS A 136 -17.22 21.73 -2.78
N GLU A 137 -18.33 22.24 -2.27
CA GLU A 137 -18.37 22.93 -0.99
C GLU A 137 -18.37 21.93 0.19
N LEU A 138 -17.36 22.00 1.05
CA LEU A 138 -17.25 21.22 2.28
C LEU A 138 -18.39 21.58 3.26
N VAL A 139 -18.93 20.56 3.90
CA VAL A 139 -20.12 20.67 4.74
C VAL A 139 -19.74 20.49 6.20
N LEU A 140 -19.97 21.53 7.02
CA LEU A 140 -19.84 21.44 8.47
C LEU A 140 -21.16 20.94 9.07
N ARG A 141 -21.09 19.85 9.83
CA ARG A 141 -22.21 19.25 10.58
C ARG A 141 -21.83 19.15 12.06
N LYS A 142 -22.81 18.75 12.90
CA LYS A 142 -22.62 18.60 14.35
C LYS A 142 -21.51 17.60 14.71
N ASP A 143 -21.34 16.57 13.91
CA ASP A 143 -20.38 15.48 14.09
C ASP A 143 -19.02 15.73 13.41
N GLY A 144 -18.90 16.74 12.53
CA GLY A 144 -17.63 17.08 11.93
C GLY A 144 -17.68 17.77 10.58
N LEU A 145 -16.52 17.79 9.92
CA LEU A 145 -16.35 18.29 8.56
C LEU A 145 -16.54 17.14 7.57
N TRP A 146 -17.36 17.35 6.55
CA TRP A 146 -17.72 16.34 5.56
C TRP A 146 -17.31 16.74 4.15
N ILE A 147 -16.75 15.79 3.41
CA ILE A 147 -16.32 15.91 2.02
C ILE A 147 -17.44 15.37 1.11
N PRO A 148 -18.04 16.20 0.24
CA PRO A 148 -19.04 15.72 -0.71
C PRO A 148 -18.40 15.02 -1.92
N PHE A 149 -19.00 13.91 -2.31
CA PHE A 149 -18.77 13.19 -3.57
C PHE A 149 -20.01 13.30 -4.47
N LYS A 150 -20.13 12.51 -5.55
CA LYS A 150 -21.31 12.57 -6.45
C LYS A 150 -22.61 12.20 -5.70
N ASP A 151 -22.63 11.01 -5.12
CA ASP A 151 -23.86 10.44 -4.51
C ASP A 151 -23.73 10.21 -2.99
N ARG A 152 -22.63 10.67 -2.38
CA ARG A 152 -22.33 10.42 -0.96
C ARG A 152 -21.55 11.57 -0.34
N ARG A 153 -21.34 11.48 0.97
CA ARG A 153 -20.45 12.36 1.73
C ARG A 153 -19.66 11.52 2.70
N GLU A 154 -18.38 11.83 2.86
CA GLU A 154 -17.51 11.15 3.82
C GLU A 154 -17.07 12.09 4.93
N LEU A 155 -17.05 11.57 6.15
CA LEU A 155 -16.53 12.29 7.30
C LEU A 155 -15.00 12.36 7.17
N VAL A 156 -14.43 13.54 7.42
CA VAL A 156 -12.98 13.69 7.56
C VAL A 156 -12.52 12.89 8.76
N VAL A 157 -11.65 11.90 8.56
CA VAL A 157 -11.17 11.05 9.66
C VAL A 157 -9.80 11.48 10.18
N SER A 158 -8.95 12.06 9.33
CA SER A 158 -7.60 12.53 9.68
C SER A 158 -7.21 13.70 8.79
N ASN A 159 -6.07 14.32 9.10
CA ASN A 159 -5.42 15.32 8.27
C ASN A 159 -3.90 15.23 8.41
N ILE A 160 -3.20 15.58 7.34
CA ILE A 160 -1.72 15.69 7.28
C ILE A 160 -1.35 17.14 6.97
N GLU A 161 -0.29 17.63 7.61
CA GLU A 161 0.30 18.92 7.29
C GLU A 161 1.53 18.73 6.42
N PHE A 162 1.54 19.43 5.28
CA PHE A 162 2.68 19.55 4.40
C PHE A 162 3.26 20.96 4.51
N ASN A 163 4.58 21.03 4.46
CA ASN A 163 5.29 22.28 4.39
C ASN A 163 4.95 23.01 3.08
N GLY A 164 4.60 24.29 3.17
CA GLY A 164 4.14 25.08 2.03
C GLY A 164 5.21 25.33 0.96
N GLU A 165 6.49 25.27 1.32
CA GLU A 165 7.63 25.55 0.43
C GLU A 165 8.31 24.28 -0.07
N SER A 166 8.64 23.35 0.84
CA SER A 166 9.36 22.13 0.48
C SER A 166 8.48 21.00 -0.05
N HIS A 167 7.17 21.07 0.18
CA HIS A 167 6.19 20.01 -0.13
C HIS A 167 6.47 18.70 0.63
N GLU A 168 7.31 18.73 1.66
CA GLU A 168 7.54 17.63 2.59
C GLU A 168 6.41 17.57 3.63
N ILE A 169 6.25 16.43 4.31
CA ILE A 169 5.42 16.39 5.52
C ILE A 169 6.08 17.28 6.58
N GLU A 170 5.29 18.09 7.26
CA GLU A 170 5.81 19.00 8.28
C GLU A 170 6.51 18.20 9.39
N VAL A 171 7.72 18.63 9.73
CA VAL A 171 8.62 17.87 10.62
C VAL A 171 7.99 17.69 12.00
N GLY A 172 8.08 16.47 12.54
CA GLY A 172 7.54 16.09 13.85
C GLY A 172 6.02 15.95 13.88
N THR A 173 5.33 16.06 12.73
CA THR A 173 3.88 15.87 12.64
C THR A 173 3.50 14.44 12.20
N GLY A 174 2.21 14.17 12.14
CA GLY A 174 1.66 12.88 11.69
C GLY A 174 0.17 13.00 11.41
N ASP A 175 -0.52 11.86 11.50
CA ASP A 175 -1.98 11.84 11.52
C ASP A 175 -2.50 12.76 12.62
N HIS A 176 -3.56 13.51 12.30
CA HIS A 176 -4.08 14.57 13.17
C HIS A 176 -3.00 15.61 13.50
N SER A 177 -2.43 16.25 12.49
CA SER A 177 -1.28 17.15 12.65
C SER A 177 -1.47 18.30 13.66
N THR A 178 -2.71 18.60 14.07
CA THR A 178 -3.05 19.53 15.15
C THR A 178 -2.97 18.95 16.57
N GLY A 179 -2.52 17.69 16.71
CA GLY A 179 -2.41 16.94 17.96
C GLY A 179 -3.66 16.13 18.33
N ILE A 180 -4.83 16.51 17.80
CA ILE A 180 -6.09 15.76 17.89
C ILE A 180 -6.88 15.90 16.59
N SER A 181 -7.90 15.06 16.39
CA SER A 181 -8.78 15.14 15.23
C SER A 181 -9.39 16.53 15.05
N LEU A 182 -9.41 17.04 13.80
CA LEU A 182 -10.13 18.27 13.44
C LEU A 182 -11.63 18.22 13.80
N ASN A 183 -12.21 17.03 14.01
CA ASN A 183 -13.59 16.88 14.48
C ASN A 183 -13.77 17.08 15.98
N ALA A 184 -12.70 16.94 16.77
CA ALA A 184 -12.72 17.25 18.19
C ALA A 184 -12.53 18.75 18.47
N LEU A 185 -12.04 19.52 17.50
CA LEU A 185 -11.87 20.97 17.62
C LEU A 185 -13.19 21.72 17.43
N SER A 186 -13.39 22.77 18.22
CA SER A 186 -14.38 23.79 17.91
C SER A 186 -14.00 24.46 16.59
N LYS A 187 -14.98 24.70 15.73
CA LYS A 187 -14.75 25.20 14.38
C LYS A 187 -15.93 25.96 13.82
N LYS A 188 -15.64 26.96 13.00
CA LYS A 188 -16.64 27.80 12.34
C LYS A 188 -16.30 27.93 10.87
N LYS A 189 -17.31 27.83 10.01
CA LYS A 189 -17.19 28.23 8.61
C LYS A 189 -17.17 29.75 8.51
N ILE A 190 -16.12 30.31 7.93
CA ILE A 190 -15.89 31.75 7.80
C ILE A 190 -15.88 32.23 6.33
N GLY A 191 -15.97 31.30 5.37
CA GLY A 191 -16.10 31.57 3.94
C GLY A 191 -16.36 30.30 3.14
N PRO A 192 -16.44 30.38 1.80
CA PRO A 192 -16.48 29.20 0.93
C PRO A 192 -15.25 28.34 1.18
N ASN A 193 -15.46 27.06 1.53
CA ASN A 193 -14.38 26.12 1.90
C ASN A 193 -13.34 26.67 2.89
N THR A 194 -13.70 27.68 3.69
CA THR A 194 -12.78 28.36 4.60
C THR A 194 -13.29 28.21 6.03
N PHE A 195 -12.46 27.66 6.89
CA PHE A 195 -12.82 27.28 8.26
C PHE A 195 -11.81 27.81 9.26
N ARG A 196 -12.31 28.38 10.36
CA ARG A 196 -11.53 28.66 11.56
C ARG A 196 -11.64 27.49 12.52
N PHE A 197 -10.52 27.02 13.04
CA PHE A 197 -10.43 26.03 14.10
C PHE A 197 -9.89 26.70 15.37
N PHE A 198 -10.40 26.29 16.54
CA PHE A 198 -10.08 26.91 17.82
C PHE A 198 -9.45 25.91 18.80
N ASP A 199 -8.56 26.44 19.63
CA ASP A 199 -7.84 25.81 20.74
C ASP A 199 -7.19 24.45 20.40
N PRO A 200 -6.43 24.33 19.28
CA PRO A 200 -5.74 23.08 18.99
C PRO A 200 -4.55 22.87 19.94
N PRO A 201 -4.23 21.62 20.31
CA PRO A 201 -2.99 21.30 21.02
C PRO A 201 -1.72 21.75 20.27
N ARG A 202 -1.76 21.73 18.93
CA ARG A 202 -0.73 22.28 18.05
C ARG A 202 -1.36 23.11 16.94
N VAL A 203 -0.87 24.34 16.79
CA VAL A 203 -1.27 25.25 15.71
C VAL A 203 -0.39 25.00 14.47
N PRO A 204 -0.97 24.70 13.29
CA PRO A 204 -0.24 24.58 12.03
C PRO A 204 0.43 25.89 11.59
N LEU A 205 1.50 25.82 10.79
CA LEU A 205 2.22 27.01 10.34
C LEU A 205 1.46 27.73 9.21
N VAL A 206 1.43 29.07 9.24
CA VAL A 206 0.88 29.87 8.12
C VAL A 206 1.68 29.59 6.86
N GLY A 207 0.99 29.36 5.75
CA GLY A 207 1.58 28.98 4.46
C GLY A 207 1.58 27.48 4.21
N ASN A 208 1.58 26.64 5.25
CA ASN A 208 1.51 25.18 5.12
C ASN A 208 0.17 24.71 4.56
N ARG A 209 0.13 23.46 4.10
CA ARG A 209 -1.05 22.81 3.53
C ARG A 209 -1.58 21.73 4.44
N LEU A 210 -2.89 21.75 4.72
CA LEU A 210 -3.60 20.65 5.36
C LEU A 210 -4.33 19.84 4.29
N VAL A 211 -4.00 18.55 4.22
CA VAL A 211 -4.70 17.57 3.39
C VAL A 211 -5.72 16.84 4.26
N LEU A 212 -6.98 16.82 3.84
CA LEU A 212 -8.05 16.10 4.55
C LEU A 212 -8.16 14.66 4.05
N MET A 213 -8.28 13.72 4.99
CA MET A 213 -8.38 12.29 4.68
C MET A 213 -9.76 11.72 5.01
N ILE A 214 -10.18 10.72 4.23
CA ILE A 214 -11.36 9.89 4.50
C ILE A 214 -10.92 8.46 4.83
N GLY A 215 -11.75 7.71 5.56
CA GLY A 215 -11.41 6.35 5.99
C GLY A 215 -11.63 5.27 4.94
N LYS A 216 -12.20 5.61 3.78
CA LYS A 216 -12.64 4.65 2.76
C LYS A 216 -11.78 4.75 1.51
N ARG A 217 -11.40 3.60 0.96
CA ARG A 217 -10.62 3.45 -0.27
C ARG A 217 -11.55 2.82 -1.32
N TYR A 218 -12.33 3.61 -2.05
CA TYR A 218 -13.40 3.04 -2.89
C TYR A 218 -12.91 2.38 -4.18
N ALA A 219 -11.76 2.83 -4.71
CA ALA A 219 -11.26 2.43 -6.01
C ALA A 219 -9.73 2.44 -6.06
N SER A 220 -9.14 1.54 -6.85
CA SER A 220 -7.71 1.49 -7.13
C SER A 220 -7.40 2.16 -8.47
N GLY A 221 -6.14 2.58 -8.67
CA GLY A 221 -5.66 2.90 -10.01
C GLY A 221 -5.69 1.64 -10.89
N LEU A 222 -4.73 0.75 -10.66
CA LEU A 222 -4.58 -0.50 -11.38
C LEU A 222 -4.79 -1.67 -10.42
N PHE A 223 -5.85 -2.44 -10.61
CA PHE A 223 -6.18 -3.60 -9.80
C PHE A 223 -5.95 -4.91 -10.57
N PHE A 224 -5.24 -5.86 -9.94
CA PHE A 224 -4.92 -7.17 -10.50
C PHE A 224 -5.35 -8.27 -9.54
N GLU A 225 -6.07 -9.27 -10.04
CA GLU A 225 -6.49 -10.44 -9.26
C GLU A 225 -6.27 -11.73 -10.06
N ASP A 226 -5.71 -12.74 -9.39
CA ASP A 226 -5.52 -14.11 -9.93
C ASP A 226 -4.93 -14.13 -11.35
N SER A 227 -3.96 -13.25 -11.61
CA SER A 227 -3.36 -13.04 -12.92
C SER A 227 -1.86 -13.34 -12.90
N GLU A 228 -1.28 -13.70 -14.05
CA GLU A 228 0.10 -14.15 -14.15
C GLU A 228 0.91 -13.43 -15.24
N ASN A 229 2.18 -13.15 -14.99
CA ASN A 229 3.14 -12.52 -15.90
C ASN A 229 2.64 -11.14 -16.37
N ILE A 230 2.66 -10.18 -15.44
CA ILE A 230 2.21 -8.81 -15.66
C ILE A 230 3.41 -7.88 -15.81
N LEU A 231 3.42 -7.05 -16.85
CA LEU A 231 4.41 -6.00 -17.06
C LEU A 231 3.74 -4.62 -17.10
N LEU A 232 4.16 -3.74 -16.20
CA LEU A 232 3.83 -2.32 -16.18
C LEU A 232 5.07 -1.55 -16.60
N GLN A 233 4.98 -0.78 -17.69
CA GLN A 233 6.15 -0.10 -18.24
C GLN A 233 5.84 1.34 -18.64
N ASN A 234 6.59 2.31 -18.11
CA ASN A 234 6.42 3.72 -18.46
C ASN A 234 4.97 4.22 -18.22
N ILE A 235 4.49 4.03 -16.99
CA ILE A 235 3.15 4.44 -16.55
C ILE A 235 3.27 5.47 -15.43
N THR A 236 2.51 6.56 -15.53
CA THR A 236 2.38 7.54 -14.43
C THR A 236 0.96 7.50 -13.85
N ILE A 237 0.85 7.36 -12.54
CA ILE A 237 -0.41 7.45 -11.78
C ILE A 237 -0.37 8.74 -10.97
N HIS A 238 -1.08 9.74 -11.47
CA HIS A 238 -1.10 11.08 -10.89
C HIS A 238 -2.06 11.22 -9.73
N SER A 239 -3.21 10.56 -9.80
CA SER A 239 -4.12 10.52 -8.68
C SER A 239 -5.05 9.30 -8.69
N CYS A 240 -5.33 8.76 -7.51
CA CYS A 240 -6.38 7.76 -7.29
C CYS A 240 -6.87 7.83 -5.85
N MET A 241 -8.10 7.38 -5.58
CA MET A 241 -8.69 7.48 -4.23
C MET A 241 -8.32 6.32 -3.29
N GLY A 242 -7.74 5.25 -3.80
CA GLY A 242 -7.27 4.12 -3.00
C GLY A 242 -5.81 3.83 -3.31
N ILE A 243 -5.49 2.55 -3.37
CA ILE A 243 -4.14 2.08 -3.69
C ILE A 243 -3.89 2.27 -5.19
N ALA A 244 -2.73 2.80 -5.57
CA ALA A 244 -2.43 3.08 -6.98
C ALA A 244 -2.22 1.80 -7.81
N VAL A 245 -1.42 0.85 -7.33
CA VAL A 245 -1.25 -0.48 -7.92
C VAL A 245 -1.54 -1.54 -6.87
N MET A 246 -2.64 -2.25 -7.01
CA MET A 246 -3.04 -3.31 -6.09
C MET A 246 -3.04 -4.64 -6.82
N ALA A 247 -2.23 -5.60 -6.37
CA ALA A 247 -2.24 -6.96 -6.88
C ALA A 247 -2.55 -7.96 -5.77
N GLN A 248 -3.50 -8.86 -6.02
CA GLN A 248 -3.79 -9.98 -5.14
C GLN A 248 -3.78 -11.32 -5.86
N CYS A 249 -3.22 -12.33 -5.20
CA CYS A 249 -3.18 -13.71 -5.73
C CYS A 249 -2.52 -13.82 -7.11
N CYS A 250 -1.66 -12.85 -7.49
CA CYS A 250 -1.00 -12.83 -8.79
C CYS A 250 0.35 -13.58 -8.77
N HIS A 251 0.82 -14.01 -9.94
CA HIS A 251 2.11 -14.70 -10.12
C HIS A 251 2.98 -13.93 -11.12
N ASN A 252 4.16 -13.46 -10.69
CA ASN A 252 5.06 -12.61 -11.47
C ASN A 252 4.47 -11.24 -11.87
N LEU A 253 5.04 -10.17 -11.32
CA LEU A 253 4.72 -8.80 -11.71
C LEU A 253 5.99 -7.96 -11.79
N THR A 254 6.15 -7.25 -12.90
CA THR A 254 7.27 -6.33 -13.13
C THR A 254 6.74 -4.92 -13.37
N MET A 255 7.29 -3.94 -12.67
CA MET A 255 7.01 -2.52 -12.81
C MET A 255 8.33 -1.79 -13.13
N GLN A 256 8.39 -1.16 -14.30
CA GLN A 256 9.61 -0.55 -14.84
C GLN A 256 9.34 0.88 -15.28
N LYS A 257 10.15 1.83 -14.79
CA LYS A 257 10.06 3.25 -15.19
C LYS A 257 8.67 3.85 -14.97
N CYS A 258 8.00 3.43 -13.90
CA CYS A 258 6.68 3.93 -13.56
C CYS A 258 6.76 4.96 -12.44
N SER A 259 5.74 5.82 -12.33
CA SER A 259 5.64 6.77 -11.23
C SER A 259 4.25 6.78 -10.60
N VAL A 260 4.22 6.91 -9.28
CA VAL A 260 3.04 7.35 -8.52
C VAL A 260 3.44 8.67 -7.89
N SER A 261 2.97 9.78 -8.47
CA SER A 261 3.46 11.12 -8.16
C SER A 261 2.37 12.15 -8.43
N SER A 262 2.18 13.12 -7.55
CA SER A 262 1.09 14.08 -7.70
C SER A 262 1.30 14.96 -8.93
N GLU A 263 0.23 15.57 -9.43
CA GLU A 263 0.34 16.60 -10.46
C GLU A 263 0.97 17.87 -9.88
N GLU A 264 1.53 18.72 -10.75
CA GLU A 264 2.09 20.00 -10.33
C GLU A 264 1.06 20.83 -9.54
N GLY A 265 1.48 21.35 -8.39
CA GLY A 265 0.64 22.10 -7.46
C GLY A 265 -0.27 21.25 -6.56
N GLN A 266 -0.32 19.93 -6.74
CA GLN A 266 -1.00 19.00 -5.84
C GLN A 266 -0.01 18.38 -4.85
N TYR A 267 -0.46 18.16 -3.62
CA TYR A 267 0.34 17.56 -2.54
C TYR A 267 0.08 16.07 -2.36
N ILE A 268 -0.86 15.50 -3.14
CA ILE A 268 -1.28 14.10 -3.00
C ILE A 268 -1.39 13.42 -4.37
N SER A 269 -0.87 12.20 -4.45
CA SER A 269 -1.06 11.28 -5.57
C SER A 269 -2.14 10.25 -5.25
N ALA A 270 -1.80 9.22 -4.49
CA ALA A 270 -2.72 8.15 -4.11
C ALA A 270 -3.35 8.37 -2.72
N GLY A 271 -4.61 7.98 -2.59
CA GLY A 271 -5.36 7.98 -1.33
C GLY A 271 -4.89 6.98 -0.28
N ALA A 272 -4.04 6.03 -0.70
CA ALA A 272 -3.44 5.00 0.12
C ALA A 272 -2.06 4.65 -0.44
N ASP A 273 -1.66 3.38 -0.34
CA ASP A 273 -0.39 2.83 -0.79
C ASP A 273 -0.16 3.05 -2.30
N ALA A 274 1.09 3.19 -2.71
CA ALA A 274 1.45 3.28 -4.11
C ALA A 274 1.40 1.91 -4.78
N THR A 275 1.95 0.90 -4.12
CA THR A 275 1.95 -0.49 -4.58
C THR A 275 1.66 -1.43 -3.42
N HIS A 276 0.77 -2.40 -3.63
CA HIS A 276 0.33 -3.33 -2.58
C HIS A 276 0.11 -4.73 -3.16
N PHE A 277 0.80 -5.72 -2.60
CA PHE A 277 0.81 -7.09 -3.09
C PHE A 277 0.38 -8.06 -1.99
N VAL A 278 -0.78 -8.70 -2.19
CA VAL A 278 -1.38 -9.60 -1.21
C VAL A 278 -1.43 -11.03 -1.72
N ALA A 279 -0.82 -11.97 -0.99
CA ALA A 279 -0.78 -13.39 -1.36
C ALA A 279 -0.28 -13.64 -2.80
N CYS A 280 0.64 -12.81 -3.29
CA CYS A 280 1.27 -12.97 -4.60
C CYS A 280 2.40 -14.01 -4.55
N THR A 281 2.80 -14.55 -5.70
CA THR A 281 3.85 -15.57 -5.84
C THR A 281 4.79 -15.26 -6.99
N GLY A 282 5.85 -16.08 -7.13
CA GLY A 282 6.84 -15.91 -8.19
C GLY A 282 7.78 -14.75 -7.87
N GLN A 283 7.89 -13.79 -8.79
CA GLN A 283 8.79 -12.64 -8.67
C GLN A 283 8.04 -11.32 -8.77
N ILE A 284 8.24 -10.43 -7.80
CA ILE A 284 7.88 -9.02 -7.91
C ILE A 284 9.16 -8.23 -8.16
N VAL A 285 9.20 -7.52 -9.29
CA VAL A 285 10.30 -6.63 -9.66
C VAL A 285 9.76 -5.21 -9.80
N ILE A 286 10.33 -4.27 -9.05
CA ILE A 286 10.02 -2.85 -9.15
C ILE A 286 11.35 -2.14 -9.36
N GLU A 287 11.52 -1.50 -10.51
CA GLU A 287 12.77 -0.86 -10.87
C GLU A 287 12.62 0.45 -11.63
N ASP A 288 13.55 1.37 -11.33
CA ASP A 288 13.62 2.68 -11.97
C ASP A 288 12.32 3.51 -11.78
N CYS A 289 11.66 3.36 -10.62
CA CYS A 289 10.36 3.96 -10.33
C CYS A 289 10.43 5.15 -9.35
N LEU A 290 9.44 6.04 -9.44
CA LEU A 290 9.24 7.17 -8.51
C LEU A 290 7.95 6.99 -7.70
N PHE A 291 8.06 7.16 -6.39
CA PHE A 291 6.97 7.09 -5.44
C PHE A 291 6.97 8.35 -4.58
N GLU A 292 6.02 9.26 -4.83
CA GLU A 292 5.84 10.46 -4.01
C GLU A 292 4.38 10.84 -3.73
N HIS A 293 4.18 11.53 -2.61
CA HIS A 293 2.92 12.19 -2.24
C HIS A 293 1.72 11.24 -2.05
N MET A 294 1.92 9.94 -1.93
CA MET A 294 0.85 9.04 -1.54
C MET A 294 0.54 9.19 -0.05
N LEU A 295 -0.70 8.85 0.32
CA LEU A 295 -1.17 8.87 1.70
C LEU A 295 -0.85 7.58 2.47
N ASP A 296 -0.23 6.56 1.87
CA ASP A 296 0.35 5.43 2.60
C ASP A 296 1.69 4.96 1.99
N ASP A 297 2.11 3.73 2.25
CA ASP A 297 3.45 3.26 1.87
C ASP A 297 3.69 3.23 0.35
N ALA A 298 4.96 3.32 -0.08
CA ALA A 298 5.32 3.11 -1.48
C ALA A 298 5.17 1.64 -1.90
N LEU A 299 5.44 0.71 -0.98
CA LEU A 299 5.33 -0.72 -1.20
C LEU A 299 4.81 -1.41 0.07
N ASN A 300 3.82 -2.28 -0.07
CA ASN A 300 3.50 -3.30 0.92
C ASN A 300 3.40 -4.68 0.25
N VAL A 301 4.14 -5.68 0.74
CA VAL A 301 4.07 -7.07 0.28
C VAL A 301 3.81 -7.99 1.46
N HIS A 302 2.69 -8.72 1.45
CA HIS A 302 2.34 -9.62 2.55
C HIS A 302 1.44 -10.79 2.13
N GLY A 303 1.44 -11.84 2.96
CA GLY A 303 0.38 -12.85 3.02
C GLY A 303 -0.71 -12.46 4.03
N VAL A 304 -1.66 -13.35 4.31
CA VAL A 304 -2.74 -13.08 5.27
C VAL A 304 -2.77 -14.14 6.36
N TYR A 305 -2.80 -13.69 7.62
CA TYR A 305 -3.15 -14.52 8.75
C TYR A 305 -4.68 -14.66 8.83
N VAL A 306 -5.14 -15.90 8.92
CA VAL A 306 -6.55 -16.21 9.25
C VAL A 306 -6.62 -16.92 10.60
N LYS A 307 -7.65 -16.67 11.39
CA LYS A 307 -7.81 -17.32 12.68
C LYS A 307 -8.47 -18.68 12.53
N ILE A 308 -7.92 -19.70 13.19
CA ILE A 308 -8.53 -21.04 13.28
C ILE A 308 -9.72 -20.93 14.25
N GLN A 309 -10.93 -21.06 13.70
CA GLN A 309 -12.19 -20.95 14.45
C GLN A 309 -12.65 -22.28 15.01
N ARG A 310 -12.47 -23.35 14.23
CA ARG A 310 -12.81 -24.72 14.60
C ARG A 310 -11.75 -25.65 14.06
N ALA A 311 -11.36 -26.65 14.83
CA ALA A 311 -10.42 -27.66 14.40
C ALA A 311 -10.87 -29.07 14.82
N GLU A 312 -10.67 -30.02 13.93
CA GLU A 312 -10.85 -31.44 14.16
C GLU A 312 -9.75 -32.20 13.39
N PRO A 313 -9.59 -33.52 13.59
CA PRO A 313 -8.56 -34.27 12.87
C PRO A 313 -8.69 -34.10 11.36
N GLY A 314 -7.65 -33.54 10.72
CA GLY A 314 -7.57 -33.36 9.26
C GLY A 314 -8.47 -32.26 8.68
N ARG A 315 -9.12 -31.43 9.51
CA ARG A 315 -9.98 -30.35 9.01
C ARG A 315 -10.00 -29.14 9.94
N ALA A 316 -10.08 -27.94 9.36
CA ALA A 316 -10.28 -26.71 10.11
C ALA A 316 -11.23 -25.75 9.41
N THR A 317 -11.98 -24.97 10.18
CA THR A 317 -12.66 -23.76 9.68
C THR A 317 -11.82 -22.55 10.08
N VAL A 318 -11.43 -21.75 9.11
CA VAL A 318 -10.64 -20.53 9.30
C VAL A 318 -11.45 -19.28 8.98
N LYS A 319 -11.09 -18.16 9.62
CA LYS A 319 -11.77 -16.88 9.48
C LYS A 319 -10.80 -15.72 9.25
N PHE A 320 -11.08 -14.88 8.26
CA PHE A 320 -10.45 -13.57 8.12
C PHE A 320 -10.76 -12.67 9.32
N CYS A 321 -9.74 -12.03 9.87
CA CYS A 321 -9.88 -11.18 11.05
C CYS A 321 -9.90 -9.68 10.73
N ASN A 322 -9.35 -9.29 9.58
CA ASN A 322 -9.45 -7.94 9.06
C ASN A 322 -10.52 -7.88 7.97
N LEU A 323 -11.51 -7.00 8.12
CA LEU A 323 -12.57 -6.84 7.12
C LEU A 323 -12.02 -6.45 5.75
N ALA A 324 -10.91 -5.72 5.72
CA ALA A 324 -10.28 -5.26 4.49
C ALA A 324 -9.64 -6.38 3.66
N THR A 325 -9.42 -7.58 4.20
CA THR A 325 -8.89 -8.74 3.46
C THR A 325 -9.94 -9.82 3.22
N THR A 326 -11.19 -9.59 3.60
CA THR A 326 -12.25 -10.60 3.47
C THR A 326 -12.56 -10.88 2.01
N GLY A 327 -12.82 -12.15 1.70
CA GLY A 327 -13.34 -12.60 0.42
C GLY A 327 -12.29 -12.90 -0.66
N ILE A 328 -11.01 -12.64 -0.40
CA ILE A 328 -9.91 -13.01 -1.31
C ILE A 328 -9.73 -14.54 -1.38
N PRO A 329 -9.33 -15.10 -2.53
CA PRO A 329 -9.13 -16.55 -2.71
C PRO A 329 -7.76 -17.01 -2.14
N LEU A 330 -7.63 -16.98 -0.81
CA LEU A 330 -6.35 -17.17 -0.12
C LEU A 330 -5.76 -18.60 -0.17
N PHE A 331 -6.60 -19.63 -0.35
CA PHE A 331 -6.17 -21.04 -0.28
C PHE A 331 -6.55 -21.80 -1.55
N LYS A 332 -5.62 -22.62 -2.04
CA LYS A 332 -5.74 -23.51 -3.19
C LYS A 332 -5.39 -24.95 -2.80
N LEU A 333 -5.84 -25.90 -3.60
CA LEU A 333 -5.48 -27.31 -3.44
C LEU A 333 -3.95 -27.48 -3.54
N GLY A 334 -3.35 -28.21 -2.60
CA GLY A 334 -1.91 -28.45 -2.56
C GLY A 334 -1.11 -27.40 -1.78
N ASP A 335 -1.74 -26.31 -1.33
CA ASP A 335 -1.04 -25.31 -0.52
C ASP A 335 -0.53 -25.90 0.80
N GLN A 336 0.70 -25.58 1.15
CA GLN A 336 1.23 -25.83 2.49
C GLN A 336 0.84 -24.67 3.41
N VAL A 337 0.20 -24.99 4.52
CA VAL A 337 -0.25 -24.01 5.53
C VAL A 337 0.37 -24.32 6.88
N CYS A 338 0.70 -23.29 7.66
CA CYS A 338 1.34 -23.44 8.96
C CYS A 338 0.49 -22.77 10.05
N GLN A 339 0.20 -23.49 11.11
CA GLN A 339 -0.38 -22.88 12.30
C GLN A 339 0.71 -22.12 13.07
N MET A 340 0.36 -20.93 13.56
CA MET A 340 1.26 -20.06 14.30
C MET A 340 0.59 -19.68 15.62
N ASN A 341 1.37 -19.63 16.70
CA ASN A 341 0.88 -19.08 17.95
C ASN A 341 0.50 -17.61 17.76
N ALA A 342 -0.72 -17.20 18.10
CA ALA A 342 -1.22 -15.86 17.81
C ALA A 342 -0.51 -14.72 18.57
N ARG A 343 0.26 -15.02 19.62
CA ARG A 343 1.03 -14.02 20.39
C ARG A 343 2.50 -13.95 19.98
N THR A 344 3.13 -15.10 19.81
CA THR A 344 4.58 -15.17 19.50
C THR A 344 4.85 -15.22 18.00
N LEU A 345 3.85 -15.60 17.19
CA LEU A 345 3.97 -15.91 15.76
C LEU A 345 5.04 -16.95 15.43
N ILE A 346 5.43 -17.76 16.41
CA ILE A 346 6.35 -18.87 16.19
C ILE A 346 5.60 -20.00 15.45
N PRO A 347 6.21 -20.60 14.41
CA PRO A 347 5.62 -21.72 13.67
C PRO A 347 5.36 -22.94 14.55
N GLY A 348 4.20 -23.56 14.35
CA GLY A 348 3.87 -24.89 14.82
C GLY A 348 3.79 -25.86 13.65
N SER A 349 2.70 -26.63 13.62
CA SER A 349 2.47 -27.66 12.62
C SER A 349 2.29 -27.11 11.20
N VAL A 350 2.72 -27.90 10.23
CA VAL A 350 2.53 -27.64 8.80
C VAL A 350 1.69 -28.76 8.22
N VAL A 351 0.62 -28.40 7.52
CA VAL A 351 -0.30 -29.34 6.85
C VAL A 351 -0.53 -28.91 5.41
N THR A 352 -0.94 -29.85 4.58
CA THR A 352 -1.16 -29.67 3.14
C THR A 352 -2.65 -29.67 2.84
N VAL A 353 -3.15 -28.62 2.20
CA VAL A 353 -4.56 -28.46 1.85
C VAL A 353 -4.97 -29.48 0.78
N SER A 354 -5.96 -30.32 1.09
CA SER A 354 -6.54 -31.34 0.20
C SER A 354 -7.95 -30.99 -0.31
N ALA A 355 -8.64 -30.07 0.37
CA ALA A 355 -9.89 -29.49 -0.13
C ALA A 355 -10.12 -28.08 0.45
N VAL A 356 -10.75 -27.22 -0.34
CA VAL A 356 -11.14 -25.85 0.05
C VAL A 356 -12.62 -25.68 -0.20
N ARG A 357 -13.37 -25.32 0.84
CA ARG A 357 -14.80 -24.98 0.75
C ARG A 357 -15.06 -23.62 1.37
N ARG A 358 -15.20 -22.61 0.52
CA ARG A 358 -15.60 -21.27 0.96
C ARG A 358 -17.03 -21.30 1.49
N ILE A 359 -17.23 -20.83 2.71
CA ILE A 359 -18.55 -20.77 3.36
C ILE A 359 -19.19 -19.41 3.08
N ASN A 360 -18.42 -18.32 3.25
CA ASN A 360 -18.84 -16.94 2.97
C ASN A 360 -17.60 -16.06 2.72
N SER A 361 -17.73 -14.72 2.80
CA SER A 361 -16.59 -13.80 2.63
C SER A 361 -15.57 -13.86 3.77
N GLU A 362 -15.97 -14.30 4.96
CA GLU A 362 -15.10 -14.34 6.13
C GLU A 362 -14.55 -15.73 6.41
N MET A 363 -15.29 -16.80 6.10
CA MET A 363 -14.99 -18.16 6.54
C MET A 363 -14.75 -19.14 5.39
N THR A 364 -13.74 -19.98 5.58
CA THR A 364 -13.38 -21.08 4.68
C THR A 364 -13.14 -22.35 5.48
N GLU A 365 -13.66 -23.47 5.01
CA GLU A 365 -13.32 -24.81 5.53
C GLU A 365 -12.19 -25.39 4.69
N LEU A 366 -11.16 -25.89 5.37
CA LEU A 366 -9.99 -26.53 4.79
C LEU A 366 -9.93 -27.98 5.27
N THR A 367 -9.77 -28.91 4.34
CA THR A 367 -9.38 -30.30 4.65
C THR A 367 -7.89 -30.45 4.35
N PHE A 368 -7.22 -31.28 5.13
CA PHE A 368 -5.78 -31.53 5.02
C PHE A 368 -5.48 -32.96 4.58
N LEU A 369 -4.28 -33.21 4.04
CA LEU A 369 -3.81 -34.57 3.79
C LEU A 369 -3.44 -35.27 5.10
N GLU A 370 -2.83 -34.51 6.02
CA GLU A 370 -2.44 -34.95 7.33
C GLU A 370 -3.67 -34.99 8.25
N ASN A 371 -3.81 -36.06 9.04
CA ASN A 371 -4.89 -36.18 10.03
C ASN A 371 -4.55 -35.44 11.34
N GLU A 372 -4.07 -34.20 11.21
CA GLU A 372 -3.64 -33.38 12.33
C GLU A 372 -4.78 -32.49 12.83
N THR A 373 -4.87 -32.34 14.15
CA THR A 373 -5.81 -31.40 14.79
C THR A 373 -5.06 -30.11 15.10
N LEU A 374 -5.38 -29.04 14.37
CA LEU A 374 -4.84 -27.71 14.63
C LEU A 374 -5.40 -27.12 15.94
N THR A 375 -4.77 -26.04 16.43
CA THR A 375 -5.19 -25.40 17.69
C THR A 375 -6.17 -24.25 17.42
N GLU A 376 -7.38 -24.33 17.98
CA GLU A 376 -8.35 -23.22 17.90
C GLU A 376 -7.80 -21.94 18.56
N GLY A 377 -8.08 -20.80 17.96
CA GLY A 377 -7.59 -19.50 18.43
C GLY A 377 -6.19 -19.13 17.96
N PHE A 378 -5.42 -20.08 17.42
CA PHE A 378 -4.18 -19.79 16.70
C PHE A 378 -4.50 -19.19 15.32
N VAL A 379 -3.48 -18.67 14.64
CA VAL A 379 -3.60 -18.21 13.27
C VAL A 379 -2.97 -19.21 12.30
N LEU A 380 -3.45 -19.22 11.07
CA LEU A 380 -2.96 -20.04 9.98
C LEU A 380 -2.34 -19.12 8.92
N GLU A 381 -1.14 -19.47 8.47
CA GLU A 381 -0.40 -18.82 7.40
C GLU A 381 -0.37 -19.73 6.17
N ASN A 382 -0.54 -19.18 4.97
CA ASN A 382 -0.26 -19.92 3.74
C ASN A 382 1.21 -19.75 3.36
N LEU A 383 2.00 -20.83 3.46
CA LEU A 383 3.44 -20.82 3.18
C LEU A 383 3.76 -20.79 1.67
N THR A 384 2.77 -21.09 0.83
CA THR A 384 2.92 -21.20 -0.63
C THR A 384 2.82 -19.84 -1.32
N THR A 385 2.17 -18.86 -0.70
CA THR A 385 1.81 -17.58 -1.33
C THR A 385 2.77 -16.46 -0.96
N TYR A 386 4.03 -16.59 -1.34
CA TYR A 386 5.03 -15.53 -1.16
C TYR A 386 5.87 -15.31 -2.42
N PRO A 387 6.11 -14.05 -2.81
CA PRO A 387 6.97 -13.73 -3.94
C PRO A 387 8.40 -13.41 -3.48
N THR A 388 9.39 -13.73 -4.32
CA THR A 388 10.68 -13.04 -4.28
C THR A 388 10.46 -11.57 -4.62
N LEU A 389 11.22 -10.67 -3.99
CA LEU A 389 11.06 -9.22 -4.17
C LEU A 389 12.38 -8.57 -4.56
N TYR A 390 12.36 -7.79 -5.64
CA TYR A 390 13.46 -6.93 -6.07
C TYR A 390 12.95 -5.50 -6.19
N PHE A 391 13.41 -4.62 -5.32
CA PHE A 391 13.08 -3.19 -5.32
C PHE A 391 14.36 -2.40 -5.52
N ARG A 392 14.56 -1.83 -6.71
CA ARG A 392 15.88 -1.28 -7.07
C ARG A 392 15.85 0.00 -7.88
N ARG A 393 16.80 0.90 -7.64
CA ARG A 393 16.92 2.18 -8.38
C ARG A 393 15.62 3.00 -8.32
N CYS A 394 14.91 2.93 -7.21
CA CYS A 394 13.66 3.64 -6.99
C CYS A 394 13.89 4.86 -6.09
N THR A 395 13.04 5.88 -6.25
CA THR A 395 12.98 7.02 -5.34
C THR A 395 11.67 6.97 -4.56
N VAL A 396 11.74 7.02 -3.23
CA VAL A 396 10.57 7.09 -2.34
C VAL A 396 10.67 8.35 -1.48
N ARG A 397 9.74 9.29 -1.64
CA ARG A 397 9.80 10.56 -0.93
C ARG A 397 8.45 11.20 -0.62
N ASN A 398 8.42 12.07 0.39
CA ASN A 398 7.29 12.96 0.69
C ASN A 398 5.93 12.27 0.85
N ASN A 399 5.93 11.01 1.27
CA ASN A 399 4.71 10.26 1.49
C ASN A 399 4.38 10.15 2.98
N ARG A 400 3.09 10.10 3.28
CA ARG A 400 2.60 9.41 4.47
C ARG A 400 2.55 7.94 4.04
N ALA A 401 2.95 6.93 4.79
CA ALA A 401 3.56 6.94 6.11
C ALA A 401 4.99 6.37 6.05
N ARG A 402 5.15 5.06 5.84
CA ARG A 402 6.47 4.40 5.74
C ARG A 402 6.94 4.40 4.28
N GLY A 403 8.20 4.07 4.03
CA GLY A 403 8.69 3.84 2.67
C GLY A 403 8.19 2.50 2.12
N VAL A 404 8.81 1.40 2.56
CA VAL A 404 8.45 0.04 2.13
C VAL A 404 8.18 -0.87 3.34
N LEU A 405 7.06 -1.60 3.28
CA LEU A 405 6.63 -2.60 4.25
C LEU A 405 6.83 -4.01 3.66
N ILE A 406 7.62 -4.84 4.32
CA ILE A 406 8.00 -6.16 3.80
C ILE A 406 7.57 -7.27 4.75
N ALA A 407 6.73 -8.15 4.25
CA ALA A 407 6.33 -9.41 4.85
C ALA A 407 6.35 -10.54 3.81
N THR A 408 7.54 -11.00 3.42
CA THR A 408 7.70 -12.17 2.52
C THR A 408 8.64 -13.22 3.08
N ARG A 409 8.29 -14.50 2.91
CA ARG A 409 9.15 -15.63 3.30
C ARG A 409 10.22 -15.96 2.27
N GLN A 410 10.19 -15.31 1.11
CA GLN A 410 11.16 -15.51 0.03
C GLN A 410 12.26 -14.45 0.09
N PRO A 411 13.38 -14.66 -0.62
CA PRO A 411 14.43 -13.65 -0.74
C PRO A 411 13.91 -12.28 -1.20
N CYS A 412 14.36 -11.25 -0.50
CA CYS A 412 14.06 -9.85 -0.79
C CYS A 412 15.35 -9.03 -0.92
N VAL A 413 15.42 -8.18 -1.95
CA VAL A 413 16.52 -7.25 -2.17
C VAL A 413 15.98 -5.84 -2.36
N ILE A 414 16.44 -4.91 -1.52
CA ILE A 414 16.28 -3.47 -1.68
C ILE A 414 17.66 -2.88 -2.00
N GLU A 415 17.84 -2.36 -3.21
CA GLU A 415 19.15 -1.87 -3.63
C GLU A 415 19.14 -0.57 -4.43
N ASP A 416 20.19 0.23 -4.26
CA ASP A 416 20.44 1.44 -5.04
C ASP A 416 19.25 2.43 -5.07
N CYS A 417 18.45 2.49 -3.99
CA CYS A 417 17.29 3.37 -3.89
C CYS A 417 17.57 4.64 -3.09
N ASP A 418 16.79 5.69 -3.36
CA ASP A 418 16.78 6.96 -2.63
C ASP A 418 15.52 7.06 -1.76
N PHE A 419 15.70 7.17 -0.45
CA PHE A 419 14.62 7.31 0.53
C PHE A 419 14.65 8.69 1.20
N HIS A 420 13.50 9.36 1.22
CA HIS A 420 13.25 10.62 1.94
C HIS A 420 11.83 10.62 2.53
N THR A 421 11.64 9.84 3.59
CA THR A 421 10.31 9.45 4.09
C THR A 421 9.91 10.16 5.37
N GLY A 422 8.62 10.46 5.53
CA GLY A 422 8.07 10.97 6.79
C GLY A 422 8.21 9.93 7.91
N GLY A 423 7.87 8.68 7.65
CA GLY A 423 8.08 7.57 8.57
C GLY A 423 9.40 6.81 8.35
N SER A 424 9.49 5.63 8.97
CA SER A 424 10.52 4.63 8.69
C SER A 424 10.59 4.32 7.19
N ALA A 425 11.80 4.31 6.64
CA ALA A 425 12.02 4.05 5.22
C ALA A 425 11.78 2.58 4.86
N ILE A 426 12.19 1.67 5.74
CA ILE A 426 11.98 0.22 5.57
C ILE A 426 11.39 -0.32 6.86
N VAL A 427 10.30 -1.07 6.76
CA VAL A 427 9.64 -1.72 7.89
C VAL A 427 9.38 -3.19 7.61
N LEU A 428 9.66 -4.05 8.58
CA LEU A 428 9.33 -5.48 8.53
C LEU A 428 8.24 -5.78 9.54
N GLU A 429 6.99 -5.51 9.18
CA GLU A 429 5.85 -5.67 10.08
C GLU A 429 4.96 -6.82 9.63
N CYS A 430 4.55 -7.62 10.61
CA CYS A 430 3.49 -8.63 10.49
C CYS A 430 2.80 -8.65 11.85
N ASP A 431 1.51 -8.94 11.91
CA ASP A 431 0.85 -9.10 13.21
C ASP A 431 -0.43 -9.94 13.10
N ALA A 432 -0.83 -10.58 14.19
CA ALA A 432 -2.05 -11.39 14.27
C ALA A 432 -3.08 -10.78 15.25
N SER A 433 -3.20 -9.46 15.26
CA SER A 433 -4.04 -8.74 16.22
C SER A 433 -4.78 -7.52 15.69
N PHE A 434 -4.23 -6.82 14.72
CA PHE A 434 -4.81 -5.65 14.09
C PHE A 434 -4.86 -5.84 12.58
N TRP A 435 -3.72 -5.88 11.88
CA TRP A 435 -3.70 -5.98 10.42
C TRP A 435 -3.95 -7.40 9.92
N TYR A 436 -3.47 -8.41 10.65
CA TYR A 436 -3.50 -9.81 10.22
C TYR A 436 -2.72 -10.06 8.92
N GLU A 437 -1.65 -9.29 8.72
CA GLU A 437 -0.70 -9.46 7.63
C GLU A 437 0.40 -10.45 8.05
N SER A 438 0.69 -11.43 7.20
CA SER A 438 1.63 -12.51 7.45
C SER A 438 2.84 -12.44 6.53
N GLY A 439 3.96 -13.03 6.96
CA GLY A 439 5.12 -13.19 6.09
C GLY A 439 6.43 -12.90 6.82
N ALA A 440 6.84 -13.83 7.66
CA ALA A 440 8.09 -13.68 8.38
C ALA A 440 9.28 -13.56 7.41
N VAL A 441 9.93 -12.40 7.39
CA VAL A 441 11.09 -12.14 6.52
C VAL A 441 12.20 -13.13 6.81
N LYS A 442 12.52 -14.00 5.83
CA LYS A 442 13.55 -15.03 5.97
C LYS A 442 14.93 -14.59 5.51
N ASP A 443 15.00 -13.83 4.42
CA ASP A 443 16.25 -13.34 3.84
C ASP A 443 16.01 -11.98 3.18
N LEU A 444 16.57 -10.92 3.78
CA LEU A 444 16.53 -9.57 3.27
C LEU A 444 17.94 -9.01 3.11
N THR A 445 18.22 -8.45 1.94
CA THR A 445 19.40 -7.63 1.68
C THR A 445 18.99 -6.19 1.37
N VAL A 446 19.47 -5.24 2.18
CA VAL A 446 19.35 -3.80 1.99
C VAL A 446 20.75 -3.27 1.67
N ARG A 447 21.01 -2.90 0.41
CA ARG A 447 22.35 -2.52 -0.02
C ARG A 447 22.44 -1.28 -0.92
N GLY A 448 23.50 -0.49 -0.76
CA GLY A 448 23.77 0.62 -1.68
C GLY A 448 22.73 1.74 -1.68
N ASN A 449 21.80 1.77 -0.72
CA ASN A 449 20.73 2.77 -0.67
C ASN A 449 21.19 4.08 -0.02
N ARG A 450 20.53 5.18 -0.38
CA ARG A 450 20.67 6.49 0.26
C ARG A 450 19.42 6.78 1.08
N PHE A 451 19.60 6.95 2.39
CA PHE A 451 18.58 7.42 3.31
C PHE A 451 18.88 8.87 3.66
N ASP A 452 18.02 9.79 3.24
CA ASP A 452 18.20 11.23 3.41
C ASP A 452 17.01 11.79 4.18
N ARG A 453 17.28 12.41 5.34
CA ARG A 453 16.24 13.05 6.18
C ARG A 453 14.99 12.17 6.44
N CYS A 454 15.19 10.85 6.45
CA CYS A 454 14.16 9.88 6.79
C CYS A 454 13.69 10.02 8.23
N ARG A 455 12.46 9.54 8.46
CA ARG A 455 11.78 9.56 9.74
C ARG A 455 11.59 10.98 10.29
N HIS A 456 11.39 11.97 9.43
CA HIS A 456 11.16 13.36 9.85
C HIS A 456 9.76 13.63 10.42
N ALA A 457 8.79 12.73 10.23
CA ALA A 457 7.42 12.81 10.78
C ALA A 457 7.29 11.94 12.05
N THR A 458 6.30 11.05 12.18
CA THR A 458 6.05 10.29 13.44
C THR A 458 5.88 8.78 13.29
N TRP A 459 5.73 8.25 12.07
CA TRP A 459 5.43 6.82 11.87
C TRP A 459 6.69 5.95 11.96
N GLY A 460 6.73 5.04 12.94
CA GLY A 460 7.86 4.12 13.18
C GLY A 460 8.89 4.64 14.19
N LYS A 461 9.88 3.79 14.53
CA LYS A 461 10.85 4.00 15.64
C LYS A 461 12.33 3.90 15.20
N GLY A 462 12.60 4.25 13.95
CA GLY A 462 13.93 4.20 13.34
C GLY A 462 13.86 4.31 11.83
N VAL A 463 14.98 4.60 11.17
CA VAL A 463 15.04 4.66 9.69
C VAL A 463 14.68 3.29 9.09
N ILE A 464 15.26 2.23 9.65
CA ILE A 464 14.86 0.84 9.40
C ILE A 464 14.23 0.31 10.69
N TYR A 465 13.00 -0.19 10.61
CA TYR A 465 12.22 -0.58 11.79
C TYR A 465 11.65 -2.00 11.67
N ILE A 466 12.03 -2.87 12.60
CA ILE A 466 11.53 -4.24 12.71
C ILE A 466 10.82 -4.31 14.08
N PRO A 467 9.48 -4.16 14.12
CA PRO A 467 8.72 -3.98 15.35
C PRO A 467 8.85 -5.12 16.35
N SER A 468 8.73 -4.77 17.63
CA SER A 468 8.70 -5.76 18.70
C SER A 468 7.48 -6.67 18.66
N ARG A 469 7.69 -7.93 19.07
CA ARG A 469 6.63 -8.94 19.18
C ARG A 469 5.92 -8.82 20.53
N LYS A 470 4.64 -9.23 20.58
CA LYS A 470 3.86 -9.24 21.84
C LYS A 470 4.40 -10.23 22.88
N ALA A 471 5.12 -11.24 22.42
CA ALA A 471 5.84 -12.19 23.24
C ALA A 471 6.96 -12.82 22.39
N SER A 472 8.08 -13.14 23.01
CA SER A 472 9.19 -13.88 22.40
C SER A 472 9.34 -15.26 23.04
N VAL A 473 9.96 -16.19 22.33
CA VAL A 473 10.37 -17.48 22.87
C VAL A 473 11.89 -17.55 22.84
N PHE A 474 12.51 -17.97 23.94
CA PHE A 474 13.97 -18.04 24.04
C PHE A 474 14.56 -18.88 22.89
N ARG A 475 15.54 -18.31 22.18
CA ARG A 475 16.24 -18.91 21.01
C ARG A 475 15.32 -19.27 19.83
N GLN A 476 14.15 -18.66 19.73
CA GLN A 476 13.32 -18.76 18.54
C GLN A 476 13.03 -17.35 18.01
N TYR A 477 13.12 -17.21 16.69
CA TYR A 477 13.07 -15.94 16.00
C TYR A 477 12.03 -16.02 14.89
N TYR A 478 11.23 -14.97 14.77
CA TYR A 478 10.24 -14.83 13.72
C TYR A 478 10.93 -14.52 12.40
N HIS A 479 11.80 -13.51 12.39
CA HIS A 479 12.59 -13.16 11.21
C HIS A 479 13.87 -13.99 11.13
N GLY A 480 14.29 -14.28 9.90
CA GLY A 480 15.53 -14.99 9.58
C GLY A 480 16.72 -14.05 9.50
N LYS A 481 17.36 -14.01 8.33
CA LYS A 481 18.57 -13.25 8.05
C LYS A 481 18.26 -11.88 7.46
N ILE A 482 18.83 -10.84 8.07
CA ILE A 482 18.73 -9.45 7.61
C ILE A 482 20.14 -8.89 7.40
N THR A 483 20.42 -8.42 6.19
CA THR A 483 21.72 -7.90 5.78
C THR A 483 21.57 -6.44 5.34
N ILE A 484 22.18 -5.51 6.07
CA ILE A 484 22.13 -4.07 5.81
C ILE A 484 23.56 -3.61 5.55
N ILE A 485 23.92 -3.41 4.29
CA ILE A 485 25.30 -3.18 3.88
C ILE A 485 25.49 -2.03 2.91
N GLU A 486 26.59 -1.30 3.03
CA GLU A 486 27.01 -0.30 2.02
C GLU A 486 25.98 0.83 1.78
N ASN A 487 25.08 1.10 2.74
CA ASN A 487 24.10 2.18 2.64
C ASN A 487 24.69 3.50 3.17
N THR A 488 24.08 4.62 2.77
CA THR A 488 24.45 5.96 3.25
C THR A 488 23.28 6.62 3.96
N PHE A 489 23.47 7.03 5.21
CA PHE A 489 22.48 7.74 6.04
C PHE A 489 22.89 9.20 6.20
N THR A 490 22.02 10.13 5.82
CA THR A 490 22.29 11.58 5.82
C THR A 490 21.19 12.30 6.58
N SER A 491 21.55 12.92 7.71
CA SER A 491 20.67 13.83 8.45
C SER A 491 19.29 13.25 8.80
N CYS A 492 19.23 11.94 9.11
CA CYS A 492 18.00 11.28 9.56
C CYS A 492 17.61 11.78 10.97
N TYR A 493 16.30 11.75 11.26
CA TYR A 493 15.73 12.34 12.48
C TYR A 493 15.59 11.37 13.66
N ASP A 494 16.02 10.11 13.50
CA ASP A 494 15.85 9.04 14.48
C ASP A 494 16.98 8.01 14.33
N ASP A 495 16.97 6.99 15.18
CA ASP A 495 17.94 5.90 15.18
C ASP A 495 17.97 5.18 13.83
N VAL A 496 19.13 4.67 13.46
CA VAL A 496 19.32 4.03 12.15
C VAL A 496 18.53 2.72 12.07
N LEU A 497 18.58 1.93 13.14
CA LEU A 497 17.93 0.62 13.18
C LEU A 497 17.27 0.41 14.54
N PHE A 498 15.99 0.04 14.50
CA PHE A 498 15.33 -0.66 15.58
C PHE A 498 14.97 -2.06 15.11
N ALA A 499 15.41 -3.08 15.84
CA ALA A 499 15.27 -4.46 15.43
C ALA A 499 14.92 -5.42 16.58
N ASP A 500 13.85 -6.20 16.41
CA ASP A 500 13.46 -7.25 17.34
C ASP A 500 13.20 -8.60 16.65
N ASN A 501 13.53 -9.69 17.35
CA ASN A 501 13.17 -11.07 17.04
C ASN A 501 13.68 -11.58 15.67
N ILE A 502 14.99 -11.41 15.47
CA ILE A 502 15.73 -11.73 14.24
C ILE A 502 16.78 -12.81 14.53
N ALA A 503 16.88 -13.82 13.67
CA ALA A 503 17.88 -14.88 13.82
C ALA A 503 19.30 -14.36 13.56
N GLU A 504 19.53 -13.67 12.45
CA GLU A 504 20.84 -13.21 12.01
C GLU A 504 20.78 -11.77 11.47
N LEU A 505 21.62 -10.89 11.99
CA LEU A 505 21.77 -9.51 11.54
C LEU A 505 23.21 -9.25 11.09
N THR A 506 23.38 -8.71 9.89
CA THR A 506 24.65 -8.13 9.41
C THR A 506 24.46 -6.65 9.13
N TYR A 507 25.23 -5.80 9.78
CA TYR A 507 25.30 -4.36 9.56
C TYR A 507 26.76 -3.96 9.27
N ALA A 508 27.11 -3.75 7.99
CA ALA A 508 28.52 -3.56 7.59
C ALA A 508 28.72 -2.65 6.38
N GLY A 509 29.79 -1.84 6.39
CA GLY A 509 30.11 -0.93 5.28
C GLY A 509 29.16 0.26 5.12
N ASN A 510 28.22 0.47 6.05
CA ASN A 510 27.31 1.61 6.04
C ASN A 510 28.03 2.90 6.45
N ARG A 511 27.60 4.03 5.92
CA ARG A 511 28.16 5.36 6.20
C ARG A 511 27.08 6.28 6.75
N SER A 512 27.42 7.11 7.72
CA SER A 512 26.52 8.13 8.26
C SER A 512 27.27 9.44 8.53
N ASN A 513 26.60 10.57 8.34
CA ASN A 513 27.09 11.89 8.80
C ASN A 513 26.68 12.21 10.24
N GLY A 514 25.93 11.32 10.89
CA GLY A 514 25.51 11.39 12.30
C GLY A 514 25.85 10.11 13.07
N GLN A 515 25.34 10.00 14.30
CA GLN A 515 25.48 8.77 15.10
C GLN A 515 24.71 7.62 14.45
N GLN A 516 25.29 6.42 14.50
CA GLN A 516 24.65 5.18 14.04
C GLN A 516 24.19 4.39 15.26
N LEU A 517 22.99 4.69 15.74
CA LEU A 517 22.38 4.00 16.87
C LEU A 517 21.59 2.79 16.38
N LEU A 518 21.90 1.60 16.93
CA LEU A 518 21.26 0.33 16.60
C LEU A 518 20.60 -0.25 17.86
N HIS A 519 19.27 -0.20 17.91
CA HIS A 519 18.46 -0.78 18.99
C HIS A 519 18.15 -2.24 18.68
N LEU A 520 18.83 -3.16 19.38
CA LEU A 520 18.72 -4.60 19.12
C LEU A 520 18.05 -5.33 20.30
N CYS A 521 16.94 -6.01 20.00
CA CYS A 521 16.18 -6.87 20.88
C CYS A 521 16.13 -8.30 20.34
N ASN A 522 16.30 -9.31 21.20
CA ASN A 522 16.14 -10.72 20.83
C ASN A 522 16.77 -11.08 19.46
N VAL A 523 18.04 -10.70 19.27
CA VAL A 523 18.80 -11.03 18.06
C VAL A 523 19.69 -12.23 18.33
N GLY A 524 19.62 -13.27 17.48
CA GLY A 524 20.38 -14.50 17.67
C GLY A 524 21.88 -14.31 17.44
N GLN A 525 22.25 -13.79 16.29
CA GLN A 525 23.61 -13.42 15.93
C GLN A 525 23.61 -12.03 15.30
N ALA A 526 24.52 -11.16 15.73
CA ALA A 526 24.67 -9.82 15.19
C ALA A 526 26.14 -9.54 14.85
N HIS A 527 26.41 -9.20 13.59
CA HIS A 527 27.69 -8.69 13.13
C HIS A 527 27.53 -7.21 12.77
N CYS A 528 28.02 -6.30 13.60
CA CYS A 528 27.94 -4.85 13.38
C CYS A 528 29.34 -4.25 13.21
N GLN A 529 29.49 -3.31 12.26
CA GLN A 529 30.72 -2.51 12.10
C GLN A 529 31.04 -1.68 13.36
N ASN A 530 32.33 -1.38 13.57
CA ASN A 530 32.85 -0.83 14.83
C ASN A 530 32.34 0.56 15.21
N ASP A 531 31.96 1.37 14.23
CA ASP A 531 31.46 2.74 14.41
C ASP A 531 29.93 2.81 14.60
N ALA A 532 29.25 1.66 14.70
CA ALA A 532 27.85 1.57 15.08
C ALA A 532 27.71 1.29 16.59
N GLN A 533 26.88 2.08 17.27
CA GLN A 533 26.63 1.92 18.70
C GLN A 533 25.40 1.03 18.91
N MET A 534 25.61 -0.14 19.49
CA MET A 534 24.53 -1.02 19.91
C MET A 534 23.93 -0.56 21.23
N ILE A 535 22.61 -0.37 21.26
CA ILE A 535 21.87 -0.01 22.45
C ILE A 535 21.02 -1.22 22.87
N PRO A 536 21.36 -1.88 24.00
CA PRO A 536 20.51 -2.91 24.57
C PRO A 536 19.22 -2.25 25.04
N LEU A 537 18.09 -2.73 24.55
CA LEU A 537 16.79 -2.35 25.09
C LEU A 537 16.54 -3.16 26.36
N ALA A 538 16.01 -2.51 27.40
CA ALA A 538 15.45 -3.22 28.53
C ALA A 538 14.35 -4.16 27.99
N THR A 539 14.44 -5.45 28.32
CA THR A 539 13.43 -6.44 27.94
C THR A 539 12.05 -5.88 28.29
N PRO A 540 11.10 -5.79 27.35
CA PRO A 540 9.73 -5.45 27.71
C PRO A 540 9.24 -6.48 28.75
N ILE A 541 8.71 -5.99 29.86
CA ILE A 541 8.14 -6.79 30.95
C ILE A 541 6.89 -7.52 30.47
#